data_AF-A0AAN8UK88-F1
#
_entry.id   AF-A0AAN8UK88-F1
#
_cell.length_a   1.000
_cell.length_b   1.000
_cell.length_c   1.000
_cell.angle_alpha   90.00
_cell.angle_beta   90.00
_cell.angle_gamma   90.00
#
_symmetry.space_group_name_H-M   'P 1'
#
loop_
_entity.id
_entity.type
_entity.pdbx_description
1 polymer ?
#
loop_
_entity_poly.entity_id
_entity_poly.type
_entity_poly.pdbx_seq_one_letter_code
_entity_poly.pdbx_strand_id
1 'polypeptide(L)'
;MFITISNNIICTSVLGRNYGGEKPGTRYGDVSQKIVELLTAFCFRDYFPCIHWMDKFTGLVGRLNGTFKELDAFLDQVIKEHESFKSENEQSEKDFVDILLQMRKDSKAGFNLTQEQLKGILVDMLTGGNDTISALLEWVMTELIRHPSIMKKTQEEIRGVIGNKSKIDMDDINQMEYFRCVIKESLRLHPPGPFLIPRQ
;
A
#
# COMPACT_ATOMS: atom_id res chain seq x y z
N MET A 1 -7.40 4.50 -12.20
CA MET A 1 -6.27 3.87 -12.94
C MET A 1 -5.05 3.68 -12.02
N PHE A 2 -4.52 4.75 -11.41
CA PHE A 2 -3.34 4.66 -10.54
C PHE A 2 -3.56 3.77 -9.31
N ILE A 3 -4.72 3.88 -8.66
CA ILE A 3 -5.11 3.01 -7.52
C ILE A 3 -5.03 1.52 -7.87
N THR A 4 -5.59 1.11 -9.01
CA THR A 4 -5.56 -0.29 -9.45
C THR A 4 -4.14 -0.77 -9.72
N ILE A 5 -3.30 0.05 -10.35
CA ILE A 5 -1.90 -0.29 -10.64
C ILE A 5 -1.11 -0.42 -9.34
N SER A 6 -1.22 0.56 -8.45
CA SER A 6 -0.55 0.57 -7.14
C SER A 6 -0.93 -0.65 -6.31
N ASN A 7 -2.24 -0.94 -6.22
CA ASN A 7 -2.76 -2.10 -5.51
C ASN A 7 -2.22 -3.41 -6.10
N ASN A 8 -2.18 -3.56 -7.43
CA ASN A 8 -1.67 -4.78 -8.05
C ASN A 8 -0.17 -4.98 -7.79
N ILE A 9 0.63 -3.92 -7.85
CA ILE A 9 2.07 -3.97 -7.54
C ILE A 9 2.26 -4.39 -6.08
N ILE A 10 1.57 -3.74 -5.15
CA ILE A 10 1.71 -4.00 -3.72
C ILE A 10 1.20 -5.37 -3.33
N CYS A 11 0.04 -5.81 -3.83
CA CYS A 11 -0.45 -7.16 -3.59
C CYS A 11 0.56 -8.19 -4.12
N THR A 12 1.17 -7.96 -5.28
CA THR A 12 2.16 -8.90 -5.84
C THR A 12 3.44 -8.91 -5.00
N SER A 13 3.95 -7.75 -4.59
CA SER A 13 5.18 -7.67 -3.77
C SER A 13 4.98 -8.19 -2.35
N VAL A 14 3.82 -7.92 -1.74
CA VAL A 14 3.54 -8.28 -0.34
C VAL A 14 2.98 -9.69 -0.23
N LEU A 15 2.04 -10.08 -1.08
CA LEU A 15 1.27 -11.32 -0.99
C LEU A 15 1.65 -12.36 -2.06
N GLY A 16 2.75 -12.11 -2.81
CA GLY A 16 3.26 -13.02 -3.85
C GLY A 16 2.43 -13.10 -5.13
N ARG A 17 1.21 -12.55 -5.15
CA ARG A 17 0.32 -12.59 -6.31
C ARG A 17 -0.67 -11.44 -6.33
N ASN A 18 -1.19 -11.16 -7.52
CA ASN A 18 -2.21 -10.15 -7.69
C ASN A 18 -3.58 -10.69 -7.24
N TYR A 19 -4.15 -10.06 -6.21
CA TYR A 19 -5.52 -10.33 -5.73
C TYR A 19 -6.55 -9.35 -6.31
N GLY A 20 -6.12 -8.41 -7.17
CA GLY A 20 -6.96 -7.48 -7.92
C GLY A 20 -7.17 -7.92 -9.37
N GLY A 21 -8.36 -8.43 -9.68
CA GLY A 21 -8.68 -8.82 -11.06
C GLY A 21 -10.17 -9.09 -11.32
N GLU A 22 -10.79 -8.16 -12.07
CA GLU A 22 -11.93 -8.25 -13.02
C GLU A 22 -13.25 -8.93 -12.64
N LYS A 23 -13.34 -9.70 -11.55
CA LYS A 23 -14.61 -10.23 -11.06
C LYS A 23 -15.24 -9.24 -10.08
N PRO A 24 -16.49 -8.79 -10.28
CA PRO A 24 -17.20 -8.08 -9.23
C PRO A 24 -17.22 -8.98 -7.98
N GLY A 25 -16.54 -8.55 -6.91
CA GLY A 25 -16.36 -9.33 -5.67
C GLY A 25 -14.94 -9.74 -5.29
N THR A 26 -13.87 -9.29 -5.97
CA THR A 26 -12.50 -9.46 -5.46
C THR A 26 -12.23 -8.52 -4.27
N ARG A 27 -12.54 -9.06 -3.07
CA ARG A 27 -12.62 -8.47 -1.72
C ARG A 27 -11.61 -7.41 -1.28
N TYR A 28 -10.38 -7.37 -1.78
CA TYR A 28 -9.34 -6.55 -1.12
C TYR A 28 -9.44 -5.05 -1.42
N GLY A 29 -9.66 -4.65 -2.68
CA GLY A 29 -9.71 -3.23 -3.07
C GLY A 29 -10.86 -2.46 -2.40
N ASP A 30 -12.02 -3.11 -2.26
CA ASP A 30 -13.16 -2.51 -1.57
C ASP A 30 -12.90 -2.38 -0.06
N VAL A 31 -12.20 -3.36 0.53
CA VAL A 31 -11.83 -3.34 1.95
C VAL A 31 -10.76 -2.29 2.22
N SER A 32 -9.76 -2.14 1.35
CA SER A 32 -8.71 -1.13 1.52
C SER A 32 -9.28 0.29 1.46
N GLN A 33 -10.19 0.57 0.53
CA GLN A 33 -10.87 1.86 0.46
C GLN A 33 -11.67 2.15 1.74
N LYS A 34 -12.42 1.17 2.27
CA LYS A 34 -13.14 1.31 3.55
C LYS A 34 -12.18 1.60 4.71
N ILE A 35 -10.98 1.00 4.74
CA ILE A 35 -9.99 1.23 5.79
C ILE A 35 -9.51 2.69 5.76
N VAL A 36 -9.16 3.22 4.60
CA VAL A 36 -8.71 4.62 4.44
C VAL A 36 -9.81 5.61 4.87
N GLU A 37 -11.04 5.35 4.45
CA GLU A 37 -12.20 6.14 4.88
C GLU A 37 -12.37 6.14 6.40
N LEU A 38 -12.15 5.00 7.05
CA LEU A 38 -12.26 4.88 8.51
C LEU A 38 -11.09 5.53 9.24
N LEU A 39 -9.86 5.43 8.71
CA LEU A 39 -8.67 6.06 9.28
C LEU A 39 -8.76 7.59 9.26
N THR A 40 -9.45 8.14 8.28
CA THR A 40 -9.63 9.60 8.10
C THR A 40 -10.97 10.10 8.66
N ALA A 41 -11.85 9.21 9.11
CA ALA A 41 -13.16 9.56 9.62
C ALA A 41 -13.07 10.33 10.94
N PHE A 42 -13.96 11.30 11.10
CA PHE A 42 -14.14 11.96 12.39
C PHE A 42 -14.66 10.97 13.44
N CYS A 43 -13.98 10.91 14.57
CA CYS A 43 -14.29 10.02 15.69
C CYS A 43 -14.47 10.86 16.97
N PHE A 44 -15.65 10.80 17.58
CA PHE A 44 -15.94 11.56 18.81
C PHE A 44 -15.02 11.12 19.95
N ARG A 45 -14.68 9.83 20.03
CA ARG A 45 -13.75 9.30 21.03
C ARG A 45 -12.37 9.97 21.00
N ASP A 46 -11.90 10.38 19.82
CA ASP A 46 -10.54 10.92 19.65
C ASP A 46 -10.47 12.41 20.00
N TYR A 47 -11.52 13.18 19.70
CA TYR A 47 -11.56 14.63 19.94
C TYR A 47 -12.27 15.01 21.25
N PHE A 48 -13.32 14.28 21.60
CA PHE A 48 -14.19 14.58 22.73
C PHE A 48 -14.49 13.31 23.54
N PRO A 49 -13.55 12.84 24.37
CA PRO A 49 -13.67 11.57 25.08
C PRO A 49 -14.97 11.42 25.89
N CYS A 50 -15.52 12.52 26.42
CA CYS A 50 -16.77 12.51 27.20
C CYS A 50 -18.02 12.10 26.40
N ILE A 51 -18.00 12.22 25.06
CA ILE A 51 -19.13 11.89 24.17
C ILE A 51 -18.81 10.73 23.21
N HIS A 52 -17.86 9.86 23.58
CA HIS A 52 -17.44 8.70 22.79
C HIS A 52 -18.60 7.73 22.42
N TRP A 53 -19.73 7.79 23.14
CA TRP A 53 -20.90 6.96 22.84
C TRP A 53 -21.59 7.36 21.52
N MET A 54 -21.38 8.60 21.06
CA MET A 54 -21.93 9.10 19.79
C MET A 54 -21.39 8.33 18.58
N ASP A 55 -20.16 7.78 18.66
CA ASP A 55 -19.59 6.95 17.59
C ASP A 55 -20.40 5.66 17.31
N LYS A 56 -21.19 5.20 18.29
CA LYS A 56 -22.14 4.10 18.07
C LYS A 56 -23.38 4.57 17.29
N PHE A 57 -23.87 5.78 17.56
CA PHE A 57 -25.04 6.34 16.89
C PHE A 57 -24.75 6.78 15.46
N THR A 58 -23.55 7.29 15.18
CA THR A 58 -23.10 7.60 13.81
C THR A 58 -22.88 6.34 12.97
N GLY A 59 -22.91 5.14 13.59
CA GLY A 59 -22.63 3.87 12.93
C GLY A 59 -21.15 3.63 12.66
N LEU A 60 -20.24 4.53 13.10
CA LEU A 60 -18.80 4.42 12.87
C LEU A 60 -18.24 3.13 13.48
N VAL A 61 -18.61 2.80 14.71
CA VAL A 61 -18.19 1.56 15.39
C VAL A 61 -18.65 0.31 14.62
N GLY A 62 -19.86 0.36 14.04
CA GLY A 62 -20.40 -0.73 13.23
C GLY A 62 -19.62 -0.93 11.93
N ARG A 63 -19.36 0.16 11.20
CA ARG A 63 -18.54 0.15 9.97
C ARG A 63 -17.13 -0.35 10.25
N LEU A 64 -16.50 0.13 11.33
CA LEU A 64 -15.16 -0.27 11.74
C LEU A 64 -15.09 -1.77 12.01
N ASN A 65 -15.99 -2.30 12.85
CA ASN A 65 -16.04 -3.72 13.16
C ASN A 65 -16.36 -4.58 11.93
N GLY A 66 -17.22 -4.11 11.02
CA GLY A 66 -17.53 -4.79 9.76
C GLY A 66 -16.31 -4.90 8.85
N THR A 67 -15.63 -3.78 8.62
CA THR A 67 -14.41 -3.72 7.78
C THR A 67 -13.29 -4.57 8.39
N PHE A 68 -13.07 -4.52 9.70
CA PHE A 68 -12.07 -5.36 10.36
C PHE A 68 -12.35 -6.86 10.19
N LYS A 69 -13.62 -7.30 10.29
CA LYS A 69 -13.99 -8.70 10.05
C LYS A 69 -13.74 -9.13 8.60
N GLU A 70 -14.04 -8.27 7.63
CA GLU A 70 -13.77 -8.56 6.22
C GLU A 70 -12.27 -8.68 5.94
N LEU A 71 -11.48 -7.77 6.50
CA LEU A 71 -10.02 -7.75 6.38
C LEU A 71 -9.36 -8.96 7.06
N ASP A 72 -9.78 -9.27 8.28
CA ASP A 72 -9.25 -10.39 9.07
C ASP A 72 -9.48 -11.73 8.35
N ALA A 73 -10.69 -11.94 7.85
CA ALA A 73 -11.02 -13.13 7.07
C ALA A 73 -10.23 -13.23 5.76
N PHE A 74 -9.93 -12.10 5.13
CA PHE A 74 -9.06 -12.07 3.94
C PHE A 74 -7.63 -12.45 4.28
N LEU A 75 -7.03 -11.86 5.32
CA LEU A 75 -5.66 -12.16 5.71
C LEU A 75 -5.50 -13.60 6.20
N ASP A 76 -6.48 -14.14 6.92
CA ASP A 76 -6.48 -15.55 7.29
C ASP A 76 -6.50 -16.48 6.07
N GLN A 77 -7.23 -16.11 5.02
CA GLN A 77 -7.23 -16.86 3.78
C GLN A 77 -5.83 -16.82 3.14
N VAL A 78 -5.23 -15.64 3.02
CA VAL A 78 -3.88 -15.47 2.45
C VAL A 78 -2.84 -16.27 3.22
N ILE A 79 -2.85 -16.19 4.56
CA ILE A 79 -1.88 -16.90 5.40
C ILE A 79 -2.01 -18.42 5.23
N LYS A 80 -3.25 -18.95 5.24
CA LYS A 80 -3.49 -20.39 5.03
C LYS A 80 -3.01 -20.87 3.68
N GLU A 81 -3.22 -20.08 2.63
CA GLU A 81 -2.74 -20.39 1.28
C GLU A 81 -1.21 -20.54 1.27
N HIS A 82 -0.47 -19.59 1.85
CA HIS A 82 0.99 -19.64 1.91
C HIS A 82 1.52 -20.78 2.82
N GLU A 83 0.82 -21.09 3.91
CA GLU A 83 1.16 -22.24 4.76
C GLU A 83 0.98 -23.58 4.03
N SER A 84 -0.05 -23.70 3.18
CA SER A 84 -0.33 -24.91 2.39
C SER A 84 0.60 -25.10 1.18
N PHE A 85 1.01 -24.01 0.51
CA PHE A 85 1.87 -24.09 -0.68
C PHE A 85 3.32 -24.46 -0.34
N LYS A 86 3.76 -24.14 0.88
CA LYS A 86 5.12 -24.40 1.37
C LYS A 86 5.44 -25.88 1.57
N SER A 87 4.44 -26.75 1.76
CA SER A 87 4.68 -28.20 1.85
C SER A 87 5.03 -28.84 0.52
N GLU A 88 4.80 -28.15 -0.60
CA GLU A 88 4.92 -28.75 -1.95
C GLU A 88 6.13 -28.25 -2.76
N ASN A 89 6.67 -27.05 -2.51
CA ASN A 89 7.78 -26.50 -3.32
C ASN A 89 8.75 -25.59 -2.53
N GLU A 90 9.87 -26.14 -2.04
CA GLU A 90 10.94 -25.39 -1.33
C GLU A 90 11.76 -24.44 -2.22
N GLN A 91 11.54 -24.44 -3.54
CA GLN A 91 12.36 -23.73 -4.53
C GLN A 91 11.69 -22.50 -5.17
N SER A 92 10.51 -22.09 -4.68
CA SER A 92 9.85 -20.86 -5.15
C SER A 92 10.51 -19.59 -4.60
N GLU A 93 10.44 -18.51 -5.38
CA GLU A 93 10.87 -17.17 -4.95
C GLU A 93 10.00 -16.73 -3.77
N LYS A 94 10.64 -16.40 -2.64
CA LYS A 94 9.95 -16.07 -1.38
C LYS A 94 9.36 -14.67 -1.46
N ASP A 95 8.06 -14.55 -1.17
CA ASP A 95 7.41 -13.25 -0.97
C ASP A 95 7.52 -12.76 0.49
N PHE A 96 6.93 -11.59 0.76
CA PHE A 96 6.97 -10.98 2.08
C PHE A 96 6.20 -11.79 3.14
N VAL A 97 5.05 -12.39 2.81
CA VAL A 97 4.32 -13.30 3.74
C VAL A 97 5.21 -14.48 4.10
N ASP A 98 5.90 -15.05 3.12
CA ASP A 98 6.80 -16.18 3.32
C ASP A 98 7.96 -15.89 4.26
N ILE A 99 8.52 -14.68 4.18
CA ILE A 99 9.56 -14.18 5.07
C ILE A 99 9.01 -14.05 6.49
N LEU A 100 7.84 -13.44 6.67
CA LEU A 100 7.20 -13.29 7.99
C LEU A 100 6.86 -14.64 8.62
N LEU A 101 6.38 -15.61 7.83
CA LEU A 101 6.11 -16.97 8.29
C LEU A 101 7.38 -17.72 8.68
N GLN A 102 8.51 -17.50 7.99
CA GLN A 102 9.80 -18.06 8.38
C GLN A 102 10.29 -17.46 9.70
N MET A 103 10.23 -16.14 9.84
CA MET A 103 10.57 -15.43 11.08
C MET A 103 9.75 -15.93 12.27
N ARG A 104 8.46 -16.25 12.05
CA ARG A 104 7.60 -16.83 13.08
C ARG A 104 8.06 -18.24 13.52
N LYS A 105 8.58 -19.05 12.59
CA LYS A 105 9.08 -20.41 12.88
C LYS A 105 10.44 -20.40 13.56
N ASP A 106 11.29 -19.41 13.23
CA ASP A 106 12.61 -19.25 13.81
C ASP A 106 12.55 -18.53 15.17
N SER A 107 12.13 -19.25 16.22
CA SER A 107 12.09 -18.77 17.62
C SER A 107 13.46 -18.39 18.21
N LYS A 108 14.55 -18.49 17.44
CA LYS A 108 15.92 -18.14 17.85
C LYS A 108 16.19 -16.63 17.84
N ALA A 109 15.32 -15.83 17.20
CA ALA A 109 15.50 -14.37 17.08
C ALA A 109 15.09 -13.57 18.34
N GLY A 110 14.65 -14.23 19.43
CA GLY A 110 14.16 -13.55 20.63
C GLY A 110 12.84 -12.79 20.45
N PHE A 111 12.24 -12.88 19.26
CA PHE A 111 10.99 -12.23 18.89
C PHE A 111 10.00 -13.29 18.39
N ASN A 112 8.91 -13.50 19.14
CA ASN A 112 7.85 -14.42 18.76
C ASN A 112 6.73 -13.65 18.05
N LEU A 113 6.73 -13.65 16.73
CA LEU A 113 5.69 -13.00 15.93
C LEU A 113 4.37 -13.76 16.07
N THR A 114 3.36 -13.13 16.70
CA THR A 114 2.01 -13.71 16.77
C THR A 114 1.28 -13.56 15.43
N GLN A 115 0.23 -14.37 15.22
CA GLN A 115 -0.59 -14.26 14.01
C GLN A 115 -1.25 -12.88 13.88
N GLU A 116 -1.70 -12.30 14.99
CA GLU A 116 -2.26 -10.94 15.03
C GLU A 116 -1.22 -9.88 14.65
N GLN A 117 0.03 -10.01 15.12
CA GLN A 117 1.10 -9.10 14.73
C GLN A 117 1.47 -9.25 13.25
N LEU A 118 1.51 -10.49 12.74
CA LEU A 118 1.75 -10.75 11.32
C LEU A 118 0.66 -10.09 10.47
N LYS A 119 -0.62 -10.30 10.81
CA LYS A 119 -1.75 -9.64 10.14
C LYS A 119 -1.61 -8.12 10.20
N GLY A 120 -1.29 -7.56 11.37
CA GLY A 120 -1.07 -6.12 11.52
C GLY A 120 0.00 -5.57 10.58
N ILE A 121 1.15 -6.24 10.46
CA ILE A 121 2.23 -5.86 9.53
C ILE A 121 1.74 -5.93 8.08
N LEU A 122 0.97 -6.95 7.71
CA LEU A 122 0.41 -7.05 6.35
C LEU A 122 -0.56 -5.90 6.06
N VAL A 123 -1.43 -5.54 7.00
CA VAL A 123 -2.33 -4.38 6.83
C VAL A 123 -1.53 -3.10 6.62
N ASP A 124 -0.52 -2.86 7.45
CA ASP A 124 0.31 -1.65 7.36
C ASP A 124 1.02 -1.55 6.00
N MET A 125 1.62 -2.63 5.53
CA MET A 125 2.29 -2.67 4.22
C MET A 125 1.32 -2.43 3.06
N LEU A 126 0.14 -3.06 3.09
CA LEU A 126 -0.81 -2.96 1.99
C LEU A 126 -1.51 -1.59 1.96
N THR A 127 -1.87 -1.03 3.10
CA THR A 127 -2.55 0.27 3.19
C THR A 127 -1.57 1.43 3.02
N GLY A 128 -0.42 1.38 3.69
CA GLY A 128 0.59 2.42 3.65
C GLY A 128 1.20 2.61 2.26
N GLY A 129 1.38 1.54 1.49
CA GLY A 129 1.94 1.65 0.16
C GLY A 129 0.92 2.03 -0.93
N ASN A 130 -0.33 1.58 -0.83
CA ASN A 130 -1.27 1.69 -1.96
C ASN A 130 -1.69 3.13 -2.23
N ASP A 131 -2.25 3.78 -1.21
CA ASP A 131 -2.90 5.08 -1.38
C ASP A 131 -1.87 6.21 -1.49
N THR A 132 -0.72 6.08 -0.81
CA THR A 132 0.36 7.06 -0.87
C THR A 132 0.99 7.13 -2.26
N ILE A 133 1.27 5.98 -2.89
CA ILE A 133 1.82 5.92 -4.25
C ILE A 133 0.79 6.39 -5.27
N SER A 134 -0.48 6.00 -5.11
CA SER A 134 -1.55 6.42 -6.01
C SER A 134 -1.74 7.93 -6.02
N ALA A 135 -1.81 8.54 -4.83
CA ALA A 135 -1.91 9.99 -4.67
C ALA A 135 -0.68 10.71 -5.25
N LEU A 136 0.52 10.18 -5.03
CA LEU A 136 1.75 10.74 -5.61
C LEU A 136 1.70 10.74 -7.15
N LEU A 137 1.32 9.62 -7.76
CA LEU A 137 1.22 9.51 -9.22
C LEU A 137 0.18 10.49 -9.79
N GLU A 138 -0.97 10.63 -9.13
CA GLU A 138 -1.99 11.60 -9.50
C GLU A 138 -1.46 13.04 -9.47
N TRP A 139 -0.76 13.44 -8.41
CA TRP A 139 -0.18 14.78 -8.28
C TRP A 139 0.96 15.02 -9.26
N VAL A 140 1.88 14.06 -9.44
CA VAL A 140 2.97 14.17 -10.42
C VAL A 140 2.41 14.41 -11.82
N MET A 141 1.42 13.60 -12.24
CA MET A 141 0.81 13.75 -13.55
C MET A 141 0.05 15.07 -13.69
N THR A 142 -0.64 15.50 -12.62
CA THR A 142 -1.34 16.79 -12.58
C THR A 142 -0.36 17.95 -12.76
N GLU A 143 0.76 17.97 -12.03
CA GLU A 143 1.76 19.04 -12.12
C GLU A 143 2.47 19.05 -13.49
N LEU A 144 2.74 17.88 -14.07
CA LEU A 144 3.31 17.78 -15.42
C LEU A 144 2.37 18.33 -16.50
N ILE A 145 1.09 17.98 -16.45
CA ILE A 145 0.08 18.48 -17.40
C ILE A 145 -0.09 20.00 -17.28
N ARG A 146 -0.03 20.53 -16.05
CA ARG A 146 -0.11 21.98 -15.78
C ARG A 146 1.12 22.76 -16.22
N HIS A 147 2.28 22.10 -16.34
CA HIS A 147 3.55 22.72 -16.74
C HIS A 147 4.17 22.04 -17.98
N PRO A 148 3.65 22.31 -19.19
CA PRO A 148 4.08 21.60 -20.40
C PRO A 148 5.57 21.72 -20.74
N SER A 149 6.22 22.83 -20.38
CA SER A 149 7.67 23.02 -20.54
C SER A 149 8.49 22.08 -19.68
N ILE A 150 8.08 21.89 -18.41
CA ILE A 150 8.67 20.93 -17.47
C ILE A 150 8.43 19.51 -17.98
N MET A 151 7.20 19.19 -18.40
CA MET A 151 6.88 17.88 -18.97
C MET A 151 7.73 17.54 -20.18
N LYS A 152 7.91 18.49 -21.11
CA LYS A 152 8.75 18.29 -22.29
C LYS A 152 10.20 18.00 -21.89
N LYS A 153 10.76 18.79 -20.96
CA LYS A 153 12.13 18.59 -20.47
C LYS A 153 12.32 17.23 -19.79
N THR A 154 11.35 16.81 -18.97
CA THR A 154 11.37 15.48 -18.33
C THR A 154 11.32 14.36 -19.36
N GLN A 155 10.46 14.48 -20.39
CA GLN A 155 10.40 13.48 -21.46
C GLN A 155 11.69 13.42 -22.29
N GLU A 156 12.34 14.56 -22.54
CA GLU A 156 13.63 14.63 -23.22
C GLU A 156 14.73 13.92 -22.44
N GLU A 157 14.81 14.15 -21.12
CA GLU A 157 15.75 13.42 -20.25
C GLU A 157 15.50 11.91 -20.28
N ILE A 158 14.25 11.48 -20.05
CA ILE A 158 13.89 10.06 -20.00
C ILE A 158 14.22 9.36 -21.34
N ARG A 159 13.88 9.98 -22.47
CA ARG A 159 14.21 9.43 -23.79
C ARG A 159 15.73 9.43 -24.06
N GLY A 160 16.45 10.42 -23.55
CA GLY A 160 17.90 10.50 -23.66
C GLY A 160 18.62 9.38 -22.90
N VAL A 161 18.15 9.05 -21.68
CA VAL A 161 18.72 7.98 -20.86
C VAL A 161 18.36 6.60 -21.39
N ILE A 162 17.07 6.35 -21.69
CA ILE A 162 16.60 5.02 -22.11
C ILE A 162 17.05 4.68 -23.55
N GLY A 163 17.08 5.68 -24.43
CA GLY A 163 17.34 5.49 -25.85
C GLY A 163 16.36 4.47 -26.48
N ASN A 164 16.90 3.37 -26.99
CA ASN A 164 16.14 2.29 -27.64
C ASN A 164 15.99 1.03 -26.78
N LYS A 165 16.30 1.09 -25.48
CA LYS A 165 16.14 -0.06 -24.59
C LYS A 165 14.66 -0.46 -24.47
N SER A 166 14.40 -1.76 -24.50
CA SER A 166 13.06 -2.32 -24.31
C SER A 166 12.69 -2.56 -22.84
N LYS A 167 13.68 -2.58 -21.95
CA LYS A 167 13.53 -2.73 -20.50
C LYS A 167 14.36 -1.68 -19.78
N ILE A 168 13.79 -1.10 -18.74
CA ILE A 168 14.42 -0.10 -17.87
C ILE A 168 14.97 -0.84 -16.65
N ASP A 169 16.21 -0.55 -16.28
CA ASP A 169 16.84 -1.06 -15.05
C ASP A 169 17.02 0.05 -13.99
N MET A 170 17.51 -0.31 -12.80
CA MET A 170 17.70 0.66 -11.72
C MET A 170 18.83 1.65 -12.01
N ASP A 171 19.82 1.28 -12.82
CA ASP A 171 20.93 2.15 -13.18
C ASP A 171 20.46 3.26 -14.13
N ASP A 172 19.54 2.94 -15.05
CA ASP A 172 18.86 3.93 -15.89
C ASP A 172 18.07 4.93 -15.05
N ILE A 173 17.29 4.46 -14.08
CA ILE A 173 16.50 5.34 -13.19
C ILE A 173 17.42 6.28 -12.40
N ASN A 174 18.57 5.79 -11.95
CA ASN A 174 19.54 6.59 -11.21
C ASN A 174 20.13 7.75 -12.03
N GLN A 175 20.13 7.64 -13.36
CA GLN A 175 20.59 8.70 -14.28
C GLN A 175 19.52 9.77 -14.58
N MET A 176 18.25 9.53 -14.25
CA MET A 176 17.14 10.48 -14.49
C MET A 176 17.06 11.54 -13.39
N GLU A 177 18.05 12.43 -13.32
CA GLU A 177 18.18 13.41 -12.25
C GLU A 177 17.04 14.43 -12.20
N TYR A 178 16.63 14.96 -13.35
CA TYR A 178 15.56 15.95 -13.46
C TYR A 178 14.20 15.33 -13.13
N PHE A 179 13.92 14.12 -13.61
CA PHE A 179 12.72 13.38 -13.23
C PHE A 179 12.63 13.17 -11.71
N ARG A 180 13.75 12.84 -11.05
CA ARG A 180 13.81 12.75 -9.59
C ARG A 180 13.52 14.08 -8.92
N CYS A 181 13.97 15.20 -9.48
CA CYS A 181 13.61 16.53 -9.00
C CYS A 181 12.12 16.81 -9.13
N VAL A 182 11.47 16.40 -10.22
CA VAL A 182 10.01 16.53 -10.40
C VAL A 182 9.25 15.74 -9.34
N ILE A 183 9.66 14.49 -9.06
CA ILE A 183 9.02 13.68 -8.00
C ILE A 183 9.19 14.37 -6.63
N LYS A 184 10.40 14.82 -6.30
CA LYS A 184 10.68 15.51 -5.03
C LYS A 184 9.88 16.80 -4.89
N GLU A 185 9.77 17.59 -5.95
CA GLU A 185 8.99 18.83 -5.92
C GLU A 185 7.49 18.56 -5.81
N SER A 186 6.99 17.52 -6.46
CA SER A 186 5.60 17.09 -6.33
C SER A 186 5.29 16.66 -4.89
N LEU A 187 6.20 15.92 -4.24
CA LEU A 187 6.08 15.56 -2.81
C LEU A 187 6.16 16.77 -1.88
N ARG A 188 6.96 17.80 -2.23
CA ARG A 188 7.07 19.04 -1.46
C ARG A 188 5.78 19.84 -1.50
N LEU A 189 5.12 19.90 -2.67
CA LEU A 189 3.88 20.64 -2.88
C LEU A 189 2.65 19.87 -2.38
N HIS A 190 2.58 18.57 -2.67
CA HIS A 190 1.42 17.71 -2.44
C HIS A 190 1.80 16.41 -1.70
N PRO A 191 2.22 16.50 -0.44
CA PRO A 191 2.56 15.31 0.34
C PRO A 191 1.30 14.47 0.59
N PRO A 192 1.29 13.15 0.31
CA PRO A 192 0.12 12.29 0.56
C PRO A 192 -0.34 12.26 2.04
N GLY A 193 0.58 12.52 2.98
CA GLY A 193 0.28 12.62 4.41
C GLY A 193 0.70 13.98 4.99
N PRO A 194 -0.04 15.06 4.73
CA PRO A 194 0.38 16.43 5.10
C PRO A 194 0.48 16.65 6.62
N PHE A 195 -0.27 15.88 7.41
CA PHE A 195 -0.30 15.98 8.88
C PHE A 195 0.54 14.92 9.59
N LEU A 196 1.22 14.03 8.84
CA LEU A 196 1.91 12.86 9.37
C LEU A 196 0.98 11.99 10.25
N ILE A 197 1.57 10.99 10.93
CA ILE A 197 0.86 10.19 11.94
C ILE A 197 0.96 10.91 13.29
N PRO A 198 -0.14 11.05 14.06
CA PRO A 198 -0.11 11.63 15.40
C PRO A 198 0.92 10.93 16.29
N ARG A 199 1.71 11.71 17.03
CA ARG A 199 2.67 11.18 18.01
C ARG A 199 1.98 10.97 19.36
N GLN A 200 2.39 9.92 20.06
CA GLN A 200 2.06 9.69 21.47
C GLN A 200 3.14 10.27 22.37
#